data_AF-A0A9E3CHQ0-F1
#
_entry.id   AF-A0A9E3CHQ0-F1
#
_cell.length_a   1.000
_cell.length_b   1.000
_cell.length_c   1.000
_cell.angle_alpha   90.00
_cell.angle_beta   90.00
_cell.angle_gamma   90.00
#
_symmetry.space_group_name_H-M   'P 1'
#
loop_
_entity.id
_entity.type
_entity.pdbx_description
1 polymer ?
#
loop_
_entity_poly.entity_id
_entity_poly.type
_entity_poly.pdbx_seq_one_letter_code
_entity_poly.pdbx_strand_id
1 'polypeptide(L)'
;MSVRQLAVAADVPKSVVDRLLRDQVESPAPHHVSRLAAVLELNAADMFLLAGMPVPIEMPSMEALLRTEYDLPEQAVQEAKAQIDKIVSRYKSTNSRIPKGGKK
;
A
#
# COMPACT_ATOMS: atom_id res chain seq x y z
N MET A 1 -8.46 -20.10 -4.37
CA MET A 1 -9.19 -19.32 -3.34
C MET A 1 -10.43 -18.67 -3.98
N SER A 2 -11.46 -18.34 -3.20
CA SER A 2 -12.61 -17.54 -3.67
C SER A 2 -12.29 -16.03 -3.68
N VAL A 3 -13.05 -15.24 -4.44
CA VAL A 3 -12.90 -13.76 -4.47
C VAL A 3 -13.05 -13.14 -3.07
N ARG A 4 -13.94 -13.70 -2.24
CA ARG A 4 -14.11 -13.26 -0.85
C ARG A 4 -12.86 -13.56 -0.02
N GLN A 5 -12.25 -14.74 -0.19
CA GLN A 5 -11.00 -15.10 0.50
C GLN A 5 -9.83 -14.22 0.04
N LEU A 6 -9.73 -13.94 -1.26
CA LEU A 6 -8.72 -13.04 -1.82
C LEU A 6 -8.83 -11.63 -1.23
N ALA A 7 -10.04 -11.07 -1.23
CA ALA A 7 -10.31 -9.74 -0.69
C ALA A 7 -9.90 -9.63 0.79
N VAL A 8 -10.23 -10.63 1.59
CA VAL A 8 -9.84 -10.68 3.02
C VAL A 8 -8.33 -10.82 3.17
N ALA A 9 -7.70 -11.74 2.44
CA ALA A 9 -6.26 -11.99 2.55
C ALA A 9 -5.42 -10.79 2.09
N ALA A 10 -5.86 -10.10 1.03
CA ALA A 10 -5.16 -8.93 0.49
C ALA A 10 -5.50 -7.63 1.24
N ASP A 11 -6.44 -7.66 2.20
CA ASP A 11 -6.95 -6.45 2.86
C ASP A 11 -7.42 -5.41 1.83
N VAL A 12 -8.18 -5.88 0.85
CA VAL A 12 -8.78 -5.09 -0.25
C VAL A 12 -10.29 -5.26 -0.21
N PRO A 13 -11.11 -4.18 -0.29
CA PRO A 13 -12.55 -4.32 -0.32
C PRO A 13 -13.02 -5.25 -1.45
N LYS A 14 -13.88 -6.21 -1.14
CA LYS A 14 -14.40 -7.18 -2.13
C LYS A 14 -14.99 -6.51 -3.37
N SER A 15 -15.68 -5.37 -3.21
CA SER A 15 -16.24 -4.61 -4.33
C SER A 15 -15.17 -4.09 -5.30
N VAL A 16 -13.97 -3.74 -4.79
CA VAL A 16 -12.84 -3.34 -5.62
C VAL A 16 -12.30 -4.54 -6.37
N VAL A 17 -12.13 -5.68 -5.71
CA VAL A 17 -11.71 -6.94 -6.38
C VAL A 17 -12.70 -7.34 -7.47
N ASP A 18 -14.00 -7.31 -7.18
CA ASP A 18 -15.05 -7.65 -8.15
C ASP A 18 -15.02 -6.71 -9.37
N ARG A 19 -14.76 -5.41 -9.17
CA ARG A 19 -14.67 -4.43 -10.27
C ARG A 19 -13.41 -4.61 -11.10
N LEU A 20 -12.27 -4.92 -10.46
CA LEU A 20 -11.01 -5.21 -11.14
C LEU A 20 -11.15 -6.45 -12.03
N LEU A 21 -11.74 -7.52 -11.52
CA LEU A 21 -11.94 -8.76 -12.27
C LEU A 21 -12.94 -8.62 -13.44
N ARG A 22 -13.76 -7.58 -13.44
CA ARG A 22 -14.72 -7.27 -14.50
C ARG A 22 -14.24 -6.18 -15.44
N ASP A 23 -12.97 -5.77 -15.33
CA ASP A 23 -12.37 -4.71 -16.15
C ASP A 23 -13.12 -3.36 -16.04
N GLN A 24 -13.69 -3.08 -14.86
CA GLN A 24 -14.48 -1.87 -14.57
C GLN A 24 -13.66 -0.77 -13.86
N VAL A 25 -12.33 -0.90 -13.90
CA VAL A 25 -11.38 0.02 -13.29
C VAL A 25 -10.22 0.20 -14.26
N GLU A 26 -10.27 1.31 -15.00
CA GLU A 26 -9.25 1.65 -16.00
C GLU A 26 -7.87 1.88 -15.36
N SER A 27 -7.83 2.54 -14.20
CA SER A 27 -6.60 2.80 -13.45
C SER A 27 -6.72 2.29 -12.01
N PRO A 28 -6.31 1.04 -11.74
CA PRO A 28 -6.27 0.48 -10.39
C PRO A 28 -5.42 1.34 -9.45
N ALA A 29 -5.81 1.44 -8.19
CA ALA A 29 -4.95 2.07 -7.20
C ALA A 29 -3.72 1.16 -6.94
N PRO A 30 -2.47 1.66 -7.04
CA PRO A 30 -1.25 0.86 -7.00
C PRO A 30 -1.16 -0.09 -5.79
N HIS A 31 -1.51 0.41 -4.60
CA HIS A 31 -1.44 -0.39 -3.38
C HIS A 31 -2.38 -1.59 -3.37
N HIS A 32 -3.51 -1.54 -4.09
CA HIS A 32 -4.39 -2.70 -4.25
C HIS A 32 -3.75 -3.76 -5.14
N VAL A 33 -3.11 -3.33 -6.24
CA VAL A 33 -2.41 -4.23 -7.17
C VAL A 33 -1.24 -4.91 -6.47
N SER A 34 -0.41 -4.16 -5.73
CA SER A 34 0.69 -4.74 -4.93
C SER A 34 0.21 -5.75 -3.90
N ARG A 35 -0.88 -5.46 -3.18
CA ARG A 35 -1.44 -6.38 -2.15
C ARG A 35 -2.02 -7.64 -2.76
N LEU A 36 -2.72 -7.52 -3.88
CA LEU A 36 -3.26 -8.67 -4.61
C LEU A 36 -2.12 -9.52 -5.19
N ALA A 37 -1.09 -8.90 -5.77
CA ALA A 37 0.09 -9.60 -6.27
C ALA A 37 0.77 -10.41 -5.16
N ALA A 38 0.98 -9.81 -3.97
CA ALA A 38 1.60 -10.47 -2.84
C ALA A 38 0.84 -11.73 -2.37
N VAL A 39 -0.50 -11.66 -2.28
CA VAL A 39 -1.34 -12.81 -1.87
C VAL A 39 -1.44 -13.88 -2.94
N LEU A 40 -1.38 -13.48 -4.21
CA LEU A 40 -1.42 -14.39 -5.35
C LEU A 40 -0.03 -14.94 -5.71
N GLU A 41 1.01 -14.54 -4.98
CA GLU A 41 2.41 -14.90 -5.24
C GLU A 41 2.84 -14.54 -6.68
N LEU A 42 2.28 -13.43 -7.20
CA LEU A 42 2.61 -12.90 -8.51
C LEU A 42 3.66 -11.80 -8.39
N ASN A 43 4.46 -11.65 -9.44
CA ASN A 43 5.35 -10.51 -9.57
C ASN A 43 4.52 -9.23 -9.74
N ALA A 44 4.68 -8.29 -8.80
CA ALA A 44 3.97 -7.03 -8.82
C ALA A 44 4.32 -6.21 -10.08
N ALA A 45 5.58 -6.16 -10.49
CA ALA A 45 6.01 -5.40 -11.66
C ALA A 45 5.28 -5.88 -12.93
N ASP A 46 5.14 -7.19 -13.10
CA ASP A 46 4.40 -7.76 -14.22
C ASP A 46 2.92 -7.36 -14.16
N MET A 47 2.30 -7.34 -12.98
CA MET A 47 0.92 -6.87 -12.83
C MET A 47 0.75 -5.38 -13.17
N PHE A 48 1.71 -4.53 -12.79
CA PHE A 48 1.70 -3.12 -13.16
C PHE A 48 1.83 -2.94 -14.68
N LEU A 49 2.76 -3.66 -15.31
CA LEU A 49 2.97 -3.63 -16.76
C LEU A 49 1.72 -4.10 -17.53
N LEU A 50 1.12 -5.23 -17.11
CA LEU A 50 -0.10 -5.75 -17.73
C LEU A 50 -1.30 -4.81 -17.56
N ALA A 51 -1.33 -4.05 -16.46
CA ALA A 51 -2.35 -3.04 -16.22
C ALA A 51 -2.06 -1.69 -16.92
N GLY A 52 -0.99 -1.59 -17.73
CA GLY A 52 -0.59 -0.34 -18.38
C GLY A 52 -0.17 0.76 -17.40
N MET A 53 0.18 0.40 -16.17
CA MET A 53 0.56 1.32 -15.11
C MET A 53 2.08 1.44 -15.02
N PRO A 54 2.60 2.61 -14.59
CA PRO A 54 4.02 2.73 -14.27
C PRO A 54 4.37 1.75 -13.15
N VAL A 55 5.41 0.93 -13.37
CA VAL A 55 5.98 0.09 -12.32
C VAL A 55 6.50 1.04 -11.23
N PRO A 56 6.06 0.90 -9.97
CA PRO A 56 6.67 1.65 -8.89
C PRO A 56 8.15 1.29 -8.87
N ILE A 57 9.02 2.26 -9.16
CA ILE A 57 10.45 2.10 -8.91
C ILE A 57 10.53 1.79 -7.42
N GLU A 58 11.05 0.62 -7.05
CA GLU A 58 11.28 0.29 -5.65
C GLU A 58 12.22 1.36 -5.10
N MET A 59 11.64 2.36 -4.43
CA MET A 59 12.44 3.30 -3.69
C MET A 59 13.16 2.49 -2.64
N PRO A 60 14.47 2.71 -2.45
CA PRO A 60 15.19 2.13 -1.33
C PRO A 60 14.35 2.36 -0.08
N SER A 61 14.30 1.37 0.82
CA SER A 61 13.64 1.60 2.10
C SER A 61 14.23 2.86 2.71
N MET A 62 13.42 3.60 3.48
CA MET A 62 13.89 4.80 4.15
C MET A 62 15.17 4.51 4.95
N GLU A 63 15.25 3.37 5.63
CA GLU A 63 16.44 2.95 6.36
C GLU A 63 17.66 2.76 5.44
N ALA A 64 17.47 2.14 4.27
CA ALA A 64 18.53 1.98 3.29
C ALA A 64 19.01 3.36 2.81
N LEU A 65 18.09 4.26 2.46
CA LEU A 65 18.41 5.61 2.00
C LEU A 65 19.16 6.42 3.08
N LEU A 66 18.70 6.37 4.33
CA LEU A 66 19.37 7.05 5.45
C LEU A 66 20.77 6.52 5.71
N ARG A 67 20.99 5.22 5.55
CA ARG A 67 22.32 4.60 5.74
C ARG A 67 23.25 4.86 4.55
N THR A 68 22.75 4.81 3.32
CA THR A 68 23.61 4.90 2.13
C THR A 68 23.89 6.33 1.69
N GLU A 69 22.88 7.21 1.74
CA GLU A 69 23.00 8.58 1.23
C GLU A 69 23.54 9.54 2.29
N TYR A 70 23.18 9.31 3.55
CA TYR A 70 23.51 10.21 4.67
C TYR A 70 24.51 9.60 5.65
N ASP A 71 25.01 8.38 5.37
CA ASP A 71 25.95 7.61 6.21
C ASP A 71 25.55 7.57 7.69
N LEU A 72 24.24 7.49 7.94
CA LEU A 72 23.72 7.53 9.30
C LEU A 72 24.02 6.21 10.02
N PRO A 73 24.53 6.26 11.27
CA PRO A 73 24.72 5.06 12.07
C PRO A 73 23.36 4.45 12.43
N GLU A 74 23.35 3.15 12.69
CA GLU A 74 22.13 2.37 12.98
C GLU A 74 21.24 3.04 14.05
N GLN A 75 21.86 3.57 15.11
CA GLN A 75 21.15 4.24 16.19
C GLN A 75 20.33 5.45 15.70
N ALA A 76 20.89 6.27 14.80
CA ALA A 76 20.23 7.44 14.25
C ALA A 76 19.10 7.05 13.29
N VAL A 77 19.26 5.96 12.53
CA VAL A 77 18.20 5.40 11.67
C VAL A 77 17.01 4.94 12.51
N GLN A 78 17.25 4.27 13.64
CA GLN A 78 16.19 3.84 14.55
C GLN A 78 15.46 5.02 15.21
N GLU A 79 16.18 6.09 15.57
CA GLU A 79 15.57 7.30 16.10
C GLU A 79 14.65 7.97 15.06
N ALA A 80 15.13 8.11 13.82
CA ALA A 80 14.33 8.66 12.72
C ALA A 80 13.04 7.86 12.49
N LYS A 81 13.16 6.52 12.46
CA LYS A 81 12.01 5.62 12.34
C LYS A 81 10.99 5.83 13.45
N ALA A 82 11.44 5.89 14.70
CA ALA A 82 10.56 6.11 15.84
C ALA A 82 9.82 7.46 15.78
N GLN A 83 10.46 8.51 15.27
CA GLN A 83 9.82 9.82 15.08
C GLN A 83 8.75 9.77 13.98
N ILE A 84 9.05 9.11 12.88
CA ILE A 84 8.11 8.97 11.76
C ILE A 84 6.89 8.14 12.19
N ASP A 85 7.09 7.04 12.92
CA ASP A 85 5.99 6.22 13.45
C ASP A 85 5.06 7.02 14.37
N LYS A 86 5.62 7.92 15.19
CA LYS A 86 4.82 8.86 16.01
C LYS A 86 3.98 9.81 15.16
N ILE A 87 4.56 10.36 14.09
CA ILE A 87 3.85 11.25 13.16
C ILE A 87 2.72 10.48 12.48
N VAL A 88 3.01 9.31 11.91
CA VAL A 88 2.03 8.46 11.24
C VAL A 88 0.88 8.12 12.18
N SER A 89 1.19 7.73 13.42
CA SER A 89 0.17 7.41 14.44
C SER A 89 -0.73 8.60 14.76
N ARG A 90 -0.17 9.81 14.87
CA ARG A 90 -0.91 11.05 15.12
C ARG A 90 -1.90 11.38 13.99
N TYR A 91 -1.52 11.16 12.74
CA TYR A 91 -2.37 11.49 11.59
C TYR A 91 -3.35 10.38 11.22
N LYS A 92 -2.99 9.10 11.41
CA LYS A 92 -3.93 7.98 11.29
C LYS A 92 -5.09 8.10 12.29
N SER A 93 -4.80 8.49 13.53
CA SER A 93 -5.83 8.72 14.56
C SER A 93 -6.71 9.95 14.29
N THR A 94 -6.18 10.96 13.59
CA THR A 94 -6.96 12.15 13.20
C THR A 94 -7.93 11.85 12.06
N ASN A 95 -7.56 11.02 11.09
CA ASN A 95 -8.43 10.67 9.95
C ASN A 95 -9.60 9.73 10.35
N SER A 96 -9.54 9.11 11.54
CA SER A 96 -10.63 8.27 12.08
C SER A 96 -11.77 9.06 12.75
N ARG A 97 -11.69 10.41 12.80
CA ARG A 97 -12.67 11.27 13.49
C ARG A 97 -13.67 11.97 12.57
N ILE A 98 -13.79 11.61 11.30
CA ILE A 98 -14.87 12.12 10.44
C ILE A 98 -16.14 11.28 10.70
N PRO A 99 -17.18 11.81 11.38
CA PRO A 99 -18.46 11.11 11.47
C PRO A 99 -19.06 10.99 10.07
N LYS A 100 -19.45 9.78 9.68
CA LYS A 100 -20.24 9.55 8.47
C LYS A 100 -21.55 10.31 8.62
N GLY A 101 -21.66 11.41 7.86
CA GLY A 101 -22.82 12.27 7.79
C GLY A 101 -24.10 11.48 7.55
N GLY A 102 -25.13 11.85 8.32
CA GLY A 102 -26.46 11.25 8.28
C GLY A 102 -27.10 11.37 6.90
N LYS A 103 -27.86 10.34 6.54
CA LYS A 103 -28.80 10.41 5.44
C LYS A 103 -30.11 10.98 5.97
N LYS A 104 -30.56 12.05 5.30
CA LYS A 104 -31.94 12.54 5.33
C LYS A 104 -32.88 11.50 4.74
#